data_AF-A0A4U0SHC7-F1
#
_entry.id   AF-A0A4U0SHC7-F1
#
_cell.length_a   1.000
_cell.length_b   1.000
_cell.length_c   1.000
_cell.angle_alpha   90.00
_cell.angle_beta   90.00
_cell.angle_gamma   90.00
#
_symmetry.space_group_name_H-M   'P 1'
#
loop_
_entity.id
_entity.type
_entity.pdbx_description
1 polymer ?
#
loop_
_entity_poly.entity_id
_entity_poly.type
_entity_poly.pdbx_seq_one_letter_code
_entity_poly.pdbx_strand_id
1 'polypeptide(L)'
;MEHIPRIRCGRVVLQRETWRVPAARLRGAAVFGGSVGQTGGEEAAEFVAVCRLRSELGLPRHVFVKVPGEPKPIYVDWQAPLLVRQLCRLAARRDGTLEISEMLPTPDQRWLSVHGHRYTSELRCAVFSPGGPR
;
A
#
# COMPACT_ATOMS: atom_id res chain seq x y z
N MET A 1 -11.96 8.11 10.00
CA MET A 1 -10.75 7.80 10.78
C MET A 1 -9.57 7.73 9.82
N GLU A 2 -8.43 8.30 10.22
CA GLU A 2 -7.23 8.39 9.38
C GLU A 2 -6.39 7.09 9.42
N HIS A 3 -6.51 6.31 10.49
CA HIS A 3 -5.90 4.99 10.66
C HIS A 3 -6.92 4.02 11.28
N ILE A 4 -6.93 2.78 10.78
CA ILE A 4 -7.76 1.69 11.31
C ILE A 4 -6.81 0.52 11.58
N PRO A 5 -6.70 0.04 12.84
CA PRO A 5 -5.83 -1.08 13.18
C PRO A 5 -6.32 -2.38 12.53
N ARG A 6 -5.45 -3.39 12.48
CA ARG A 6 -5.85 -4.73 12.02
C ARG A 6 -6.92 -5.32 12.94
N ILE A 7 -8.09 -5.64 12.37
CA ILE A 7 -9.21 -6.28 13.10
C ILE A 7 -9.16 -7.78 12.89
N ARG A 8 -9.24 -8.54 13.99
CA ARG A 8 -9.20 -10.01 14.00
C ARG A 8 -10.35 -10.62 14.79
N CYS A 9 -10.78 -11.81 14.38
CA CYS A 9 -11.58 -12.73 15.16
C CYS A 9 -10.82 -14.05 15.28
N GLY A 10 -10.25 -14.33 16.45
CA GLY A 10 -9.32 -15.44 16.64
C GLY A 10 -8.15 -15.35 15.66
N ARG A 11 -7.98 -16.38 14.81
CA ARG A 11 -6.94 -16.46 13.77
C ARG A 11 -7.34 -15.85 12.43
N VAL A 12 -8.57 -15.34 12.30
CA VAL A 12 -9.11 -14.76 11.07
C VAL A 12 -8.88 -13.25 11.10
N VAL A 13 -8.28 -12.71 10.05
CA VAL A 13 -8.18 -11.26 9.83
C VAL A 13 -9.43 -10.80 9.10
N LEU A 14 -10.28 -10.04 9.78
CA LEU A 14 -11.52 -9.49 9.22
C LEU A 14 -11.23 -8.22 8.41
N GLN A 15 -10.30 -7.39 8.90
CA GLN A 15 -9.83 -6.19 8.21
C GLN A 15 -8.33 -6.03 8.41
N ARG A 16 -7.61 -5.81 7.32
CA ARG A 16 -6.19 -5.42 7.35
C ARG A 16 -6.07 -4.02 7.92
N GLU A 17 -4.94 -3.71 8.53
CA GLU A 17 -4.60 -2.36 8.95
C GLU A 17 -4.60 -1.41 7.75
N THR A 18 -5.26 -0.25 7.90
CA THR A 18 -5.39 0.74 6.83
C THR A 18 -5.13 2.16 7.30
N TRP A 19 -4.62 2.99 6.39
CA TRP A 19 -4.39 4.42 6.56
C TRP A 19 -5.03 5.19 5.40
N ARG A 20 -5.55 6.37 5.68
CA ARG A 20 -6.14 7.28 4.70
C ARG A 20 -5.27 8.53 4.64
N VAL A 21 -4.63 8.76 3.50
CA VAL A 21 -3.65 9.85 3.35
C VAL A 21 -4.07 10.74 2.17
N PRO A 22 -4.14 12.07 2.32
CA PRO A 22 -4.38 12.95 1.18
C PRO A 22 -3.32 12.73 0.09
N ALA A 23 -3.74 12.60 -1.18
CA ALA A 23 -2.82 12.40 -2.31
C ALA A 23 -1.75 13.51 -2.39
N ALA A 24 -2.10 14.71 -1.95
CA ALA A 24 -1.19 15.86 -1.83
C ALA A 24 0.05 15.61 -0.95
N ARG A 25 -0.04 14.71 0.04
CA ARG A 25 1.12 14.34 0.88
C ARG A 25 2.20 13.61 0.11
N LEU A 26 1.85 12.96 -1.02
CA LEU A 26 2.82 12.41 -1.97
C LEU A 26 3.28 13.43 -3.02
N ARG A 27 2.53 14.54 -3.21
CA ARG A 27 2.89 15.65 -4.12
C ARG A 27 3.92 16.60 -3.51
N GLY A 28 3.84 16.85 -2.21
CA GLY A 28 4.69 17.78 -1.44
C GLY A 28 6.12 17.31 -1.17
N ALA A 29 6.57 16.24 -1.83
CA ALA A 29 7.97 15.83 -1.80
C ALA A 29 8.90 16.75 -2.61
N ALA A 30 8.32 17.58 -3.47
CA ALA A 30 9.00 18.53 -4.33
C ALA A 30 9.21 19.93 -3.70
N VAL A 31 9.19 20.05 -2.36
CA VAL A 31 9.43 21.33 -1.65
C VAL A 31 10.93 21.59 -1.48
N PHE A 32 11.69 21.46 -2.57
CA PHE A 32 12.95 22.16 -2.74
C PHE A 32 12.81 23.01 -3.99
N GLY A 33 12.50 24.29 -3.77
CA GLY A 33 12.22 25.27 -4.80
C GLY A 33 13.35 25.37 -5.82
N GLY A 34 12.97 25.23 -7.08
CA GLY A 34 13.82 25.48 -8.23
C GLY A 34 13.13 24.97 -9.48
N SER A 35 13.05 25.79 -10.51
CA SER A 35 12.62 25.36 -11.84
C SER A 35 13.54 24.24 -12.31
N VAL A 36 13.09 22.99 -12.27
CA VAL A 36 13.94 21.85 -12.66
C VAL A 36 13.26 21.10 -13.79
N GLY A 37 13.91 21.17 -14.97
CA GLY A 37 13.70 20.18 -15.99
C GLY A 37 14.31 18.86 -15.54
N GLN A 38 13.53 17.78 -15.55
CA GLN A 38 13.94 16.37 -15.72
C GLN A 38 15.36 15.98 -15.26
N THR A 39 15.75 16.29 -14.01
CA THR A 39 17.07 15.93 -13.47
C THR A 39 16.93 14.97 -12.28
N GLY A 40 17.83 14.00 -12.15
CA GLY A 40 17.77 12.94 -11.11
C GLY A 40 17.72 13.41 -9.64
N GLY A 41 17.92 14.70 -9.36
CA GLY A 41 17.74 15.29 -8.03
C GLY A 41 16.27 15.33 -7.57
N GLU A 42 15.32 15.51 -8.48
CA GLU A 42 13.88 15.51 -8.14
C GLU A 42 13.43 14.12 -7.69
N GLU A 43 13.88 13.06 -8.37
CA GLU A 43 13.54 11.68 -8.03
C GLU A 43 14.07 11.28 -6.64
N ALA A 44 15.24 11.80 -6.24
CA ALA A 44 15.80 11.58 -4.92
C ALA A 44 15.00 12.32 -3.83
N ALA A 45 14.60 13.57 -4.08
CA ALA A 45 13.76 14.34 -3.15
C ALA A 45 12.37 13.69 -2.95
N GLU A 46 11.77 13.19 -4.04
CA GLU A 46 10.53 12.40 -4.02
C GLU A 46 10.65 11.18 -3.09
N PHE A 47 11.71 10.40 -3.28
CA PHE A 47 11.95 9.20 -2.49
C PHE A 47 12.19 9.52 -1.00
N VAL A 48 12.94 10.59 -0.69
CA VAL A 48 13.19 11.02 0.69
C VAL A 48 11.92 11.44 1.40
N ALA A 49 11.04 12.21 0.75
CA ALA A 49 9.80 12.63 1.38
C ALA A 49 8.85 11.45 1.63
N VAL A 50 8.82 10.47 0.72
CA VAL A 50 8.08 9.22 0.93
C VAL A 50 8.65 8.44 2.11
N CYS A 51 9.97 8.39 2.27
CA CYS A 51 10.61 7.78 3.45
C CYS A 51 10.22 8.51 4.75
N ARG A 52 10.13 9.85 4.73
CA ARG A 52 9.65 10.65 5.87
C ARG A 52 8.19 10.33 6.19
N LEU A 53 7.31 10.33 5.18
CA LEU A 53 5.90 9.99 5.34
C LEU A 53 5.71 8.58 5.92
N ARG A 54 6.46 7.60 5.40
CA ARG A 54 6.46 6.23 5.92
C ARG A 54 6.81 6.20 7.41
N SER A 55 7.85 6.95 7.80
CA SER A 55 8.32 6.99 9.19
C SER A 55 7.32 7.70 10.11
N GLU A 56 6.75 8.81 9.65
CA GLU A 56 5.73 9.59 10.37
C GLU A 56 4.48 8.76 10.65
N LEU A 57 4.00 8.00 9.65
CA LEU A 57 2.77 7.20 9.75
C LEU A 57 3.01 5.77 10.27
N GLY A 58 4.25 5.38 10.52
CA GLY A 58 4.61 4.03 10.95
C GLY A 58 4.26 2.94 9.94
N LEU A 59 4.29 3.25 8.63
CA LEU A 59 3.83 2.31 7.60
C LEU A 59 4.76 1.09 7.47
N PRO A 60 4.20 -0.13 7.33
CA PRO A 60 5.00 -1.32 7.03
C PRO A 60 5.66 -1.19 5.65
N ARG A 61 6.77 -1.91 5.44
CA ARG A 61 7.55 -1.85 4.19
C ARG A 61 6.72 -2.16 2.94
N HIS A 62 5.89 -3.21 3.03
CA HIS A 62 5.08 -3.71 1.93
C HIS A 62 3.62 -3.36 2.17
N VAL A 63 3.02 -2.64 1.22
CA VAL A 63 1.64 -2.17 1.30
C VAL A 63 0.93 -2.34 -0.04
N PHE A 64 -0.39 -2.24 -0.01
CA PHE A 64 -1.20 -1.95 -1.18
C PHE A 64 -1.80 -0.56 -1.07
N VAL A 65 -1.73 0.23 -2.15
CA VAL A 65 -2.28 1.58 -2.19
C VAL A 65 -3.40 1.65 -3.22
N LYS A 66 -4.60 2.02 -2.79
CA LYS A 66 -5.72 2.37 -3.66
C LYS A 66 -5.64 3.85 -3.98
N VAL A 67 -5.33 4.15 -5.24
CA VAL A 67 -5.32 5.51 -5.78
C VAL A 67 -6.69 5.80 -6.41
N PRO A 68 -7.27 6.99 -6.22
CA PRO A 68 -8.51 7.38 -6.89
C PRO A 68 -8.42 7.21 -8.42
N GLY A 69 -9.41 6.53 -9.01
CA GLY A 69 -9.47 6.23 -10.45
C GLY A 69 -8.75 4.96 -10.89
N GLU A 70 -7.90 4.35 -10.04
CA GLU A 70 -7.29 3.06 -10.37
C GLU A 70 -8.24 1.90 -10.03
N PRO A 71 -8.42 0.90 -10.89
CA PRO A 71 -9.42 -0.16 -10.68
C PRO A 71 -9.07 -1.05 -9.47
N LYS A 72 -7.77 -1.28 -9.22
CA LYS A 72 -7.29 -2.13 -8.12
C LYS A 72 -6.22 -1.41 -7.30
N PRO A 73 -6.08 -1.76 -6.01
CA PRO A 73 -4.91 -1.36 -5.24
C PRO A 73 -3.61 -1.85 -5.90
N ILE A 74 -2.59 -1.01 -5.89
CA ILE A 74 -1.27 -1.33 -6.43
C ILE A 74 -0.32 -1.73 -5.30
N TYR A 75 0.53 -2.72 -5.56
CA TYR A 75 1.58 -3.11 -4.62
C TYR A 75 2.68 -2.06 -4.58
N VAL A 76 3.16 -1.75 -3.37
CA VAL A 76 4.27 -0.82 -3.14
C VAL A 76 5.22 -1.44 -2.12
N ASP A 77 6.49 -1.53 -2.49
CA ASP A 77 7.61 -1.69 -1.55
C ASP A 77 8.26 -0.32 -1.38
N TRP A 78 8.20 0.25 -0.18
CA TRP A 78 8.78 1.56 0.10
C TRP A 78 10.31 1.59 -0.08
N GLN A 79 10.98 0.44 -0.13
CA GLN A 79 12.41 0.35 -0.41
C GLN A 79 12.74 0.15 -1.91
N ALA A 80 11.74 0.07 -2.79
CA ALA A 80 11.93 -0.04 -4.23
C ALA A 80 11.68 1.31 -4.90
N PRO A 81 12.73 2.10 -5.25
CA PRO A 81 12.56 3.47 -5.75
C PRO A 81 11.66 3.58 -6.98
N LEU A 82 11.71 2.58 -7.88
CA LEU A 82 10.88 2.56 -9.08
C LEU A 82 9.38 2.42 -8.76
N LEU A 83 9.02 1.62 -7.75
CA LEU A 83 7.62 1.46 -7.33
C LEU A 83 7.12 2.73 -6.63
N VAL A 84 7.97 3.35 -5.81
CA VAL A 84 7.67 4.63 -5.14
C VAL A 84 7.43 5.73 -6.18
N ARG A 85 8.34 5.88 -7.16
CA ARG A 85 8.21 6.83 -8.26
C ARG A 85 6.93 6.62 -9.05
N GLN A 86 6.57 5.37 -9.35
CA GLN A 86 5.31 5.05 -10.04
C GLN A 86 4.10 5.50 -9.21
N LEU A 87 4.08 5.22 -7.90
CA LEU A 87 3.02 5.67 -7.01
C LEU A 87 2.90 7.21 -6.99
N CYS A 88 4.01 7.92 -6.83
CA CYS A 88 4.02 9.39 -6.83
C CYS A 88 3.43 9.97 -8.11
N ARG A 89 3.78 9.42 -9.27
CA ARG A 89 3.23 9.83 -10.58
C ARG A 89 1.72 9.59 -10.69
N LEU A 90 1.23 8.45 -10.19
CA LEU A 90 -0.20 8.13 -10.17
C LEU A 90 -0.96 9.07 -9.23
N ALA A 91 -0.40 9.35 -8.05
CA ALA A 91 -1.00 10.24 -7.06
C ALA A 91 -0.98 11.72 -7.50
N ALA A 92 0.07 12.15 -8.21
CA ALA A 92 0.22 13.54 -8.66
C ALA A 92 -0.93 14.02 -9.55
N ARG A 93 -1.50 13.11 -10.35
CA ARG A 93 -2.58 13.39 -11.31
C ARG A 93 -3.98 13.37 -10.68
N ARG A 94 -4.09 13.17 -9.37
CA ARG A 94 -5.36 12.90 -8.68
C ARG A 94 -5.50 13.78 -7.46
N ASP A 95 -6.69 14.34 -7.28
CA ASP A 95 -7.11 14.87 -6.00
C ASP A 95 -7.84 13.79 -5.19
N GLY A 96 -7.88 13.97 -3.87
CA GLY A 96 -8.58 13.07 -2.95
C GLY A 96 -7.65 12.31 -2.00
N THR A 97 -8.14 11.17 -1.53
CA THR A 97 -7.51 10.36 -0.47
C THR A 97 -7.02 9.04 -1.03
N LEU A 98 -5.76 8.72 -0.76
CA LEU A 98 -5.18 7.40 -0.95
C LEU A 98 -5.60 6.52 0.23
N GLU A 99 -5.98 5.28 -0.06
CA GLU A 99 -6.16 4.26 0.97
C GLU A 99 -4.99 3.30 0.92
N ILE A 100 -4.18 3.31 1.97
CA ILE A 100 -3.03 2.43 2.14
C ILE A 100 -3.50 1.28 3.03
N SER A 101 -3.21 0.05 2.63
CA SER A 101 -3.46 -1.14 3.44
C SER A 101 -2.17 -1.93 3.56
N GLU A 102 -1.93 -2.53 4.73
CA GLU A 102 -0.79 -3.42 4.88
C GLU A 102 -0.84 -4.60 3.89
N MET A 103 0.33 -5.06 3.44
CA MET A 103 0.41 -6.35 2.75
C MET A 103 0.39 -7.47 3.79
N LEU A 104 -0.68 -8.27 3.77
CA LEU A 104 -0.78 -9.47 4.62
C LEU A 104 -1.32 -10.67 3.82
N PRO A 105 -0.58 -11.79 3.73
CA PRO A 105 0.75 -12.02 4.29
C PRO A 105 1.82 -11.13 3.65
N THR A 106 2.84 -10.72 4.41
CA THR A 106 4.06 -10.10 3.86
C THR A 106 4.81 -11.09 2.95
N PRO A 107 5.78 -10.64 2.13
CA PRO A 107 6.55 -11.55 1.26
C PRO A 107 7.21 -12.72 2.01
N ASP A 108 7.59 -12.52 3.27
CA ASP A 108 8.21 -13.54 4.12
C ASP A 108 7.20 -14.44 4.87
N GLN A 109 5.91 -14.10 4.83
CA GLN A 109 4.84 -14.84 5.49
C GLN A 109 3.98 -15.66 4.52
N ARG A 110 4.32 -15.67 3.22
CA ARG A 110 3.64 -16.48 2.20
C ARG A 110 3.80 -17.96 2.52
N TRP A 111 2.67 -18.66 2.63
CA TRP A 111 2.63 -20.05 3.10
C TRP A 111 2.92 -21.08 1.98
N LEU A 112 2.52 -20.79 0.73
CA LEU A 112 2.73 -21.69 -0.38
C LEU A 112 4.19 -21.61 -0.85
N SER A 113 4.91 -22.71 -0.67
CA SER A 113 6.29 -22.87 -1.13
C SER A 113 6.41 -24.04 -2.09
N VAL A 114 6.97 -23.79 -3.28
CA VAL A 114 7.18 -24.78 -4.33
C VAL A 114 8.63 -24.65 -4.81
N HIS A 115 9.40 -25.74 -4.77
CA HIS A 115 10.83 -25.75 -5.13
C HIS A 115 11.68 -24.65 -4.48
N GLY A 116 11.40 -24.32 -3.21
CA GLY A 116 12.14 -23.28 -2.46
C GLY A 116 11.69 -21.85 -2.73
N HIS A 117 10.75 -21.62 -3.65
CA HIS A 117 10.17 -20.31 -3.94
C HIS A 117 8.81 -20.15 -3.25
N ARG A 118 8.56 -18.95 -2.71
CA ARG A 118 7.28 -18.61 -2.07
C ARG A 118 6.37 -17.86 -3.02
N TYR A 119 5.08 -18.19 -3.02
CA TYR A 119 4.09 -17.64 -3.94
C TYR A 119 2.94 -16.95 -3.20
N THR A 120 2.40 -15.90 -3.80
CA THR A 120 1.10 -15.37 -3.38
C THR A 120 0.02 -16.38 -3.77
N SER A 121 -0.89 -16.66 -2.86
CA SER A 121 -1.90 -17.71 -3.05
C SER A 121 -3.21 -17.29 -2.41
N GLU A 122 -4.32 -17.61 -3.05
CA GLU A 122 -5.67 -17.38 -2.55
C GLU A 122 -6.41 -18.71 -2.56
N LEU A 123 -7.05 -19.07 -1.45
CA LEU A 123 -8.00 -20.19 -1.38
C LEU A 123 -9.40 -19.61 -1.45
N ARG A 124 -10.22 -20.16 -2.35
CA ARG A 124 -11.63 -19.80 -2.48
C ARG A 124 -12.48 -20.95 -1.96
N CYS A 125 -13.36 -20.64 -1.01
CA CYS A 125 -14.19 -21.63 -0.34
C CYS A 125 -15.65 -21.21 -0.43
N ALA A 126 -16.54 -22.18 -0.62
CA ALA A 126 -17.98 -22.00 -0.44
C ALA A 126 -18.37 -22.62 0.91
N VAL A 127 -19.12 -21.88 1.72
CA VAL A 127 -19.60 -22.33 3.03
C VAL A 127 -21.12 -22.38 2.99
N PHE A 128 -21.68 -23.52 3.38
CA PHE A 128 -23.12 -23.75 3.40
C PHE A 128 -23.56 -23.92 4.84
N SER A 129 -24.62 -23.21 5.25
CA SER A 129 -25.32 -23.57 6.47
C SER A 129 -26.23 -24.76 6.15
N PRO A 130 -26.26 -25.83 6.96
CA PRO A 130 -27.42 -26.69 6.95
C PRO A 130 -28.61 -25.78 7.27
N GLY A 131 -29.65 -25.78 6.41
CA GLY A 131 -30.84 -24.99 6.68
C GLY A 131 -31.38 -25.35 8.07
N GLY A 132 -31.69 -24.35 8.89
CA GLY A 132 -32.43 -24.59 10.11
C GLY A 132 -33.77 -25.28 9.80
N PRO A 133 -34.37 -26.01 10.75
CA PRO A 133 -35.72 -26.54 10.55
C PRO A 133 -36.66 -25.38 10.14
N ARG A 134 -37.42 -25.60 9.07
CA ARG A 134 -38.44 -24.67 8.58
C ARG A 134 -39.59 -24.54 9.57
#